data_AF-A0A2V5L151-F1
#
_entry.id   AF-A0A2V5L151-F1
#
_cell.length_a   1.000
_cell.length_b   1.000
_cell.length_c   1.000
_cell.angle_alpha   90.00
_cell.angle_beta   90.00
_cell.angle_gamma   90.00
#
_symmetry.space_group_name_H-M   'P 1'
#
loop_
_entity.id
_entity.type
_entity.pdbx_description
1 polymer ?
#
loop_
_entity_poly.entity_id
_entity_poly.type
_entity_poly.pdbx_seq_one_letter_code
_entity_poly.pdbx_strand_id
1 'polypeptide(L)'
;MTSGKKRVCLAGLALQLFLIIAVSSRDTFWVLSQSRSVFPKSSKNLWQGTERIASTALGQRLPRSNPVRQILTGYLHLSGIEVGYGFFAPNIANGYKLVFELRFPDGRVEYELPRVSNAASVLRVAGLLDQIGRTHSEAFRQTMVRMLADSMWREHANATTIRAIFGSVMLPSA
;
A
#
# COMPACT_ATOMS: atom_id res chain seq x y z
N MET A 1 8.32 -34.07 -20.64
CA MET A 1 7.13 -33.54 -19.93
C MET A 1 5.87 -33.94 -20.68
N THR A 2 5.01 -34.74 -20.06
CA THR A 2 3.74 -35.22 -20.65
C THR A 2 2.81 -34.04 -20.97
N SER A 3 2.01 -34.15 -22.04
CA SER A 3 1.14 -33.06 -22.56
C SER A 3 0.22 -32.45 -21.49
N GLY A 4 -0.24 -33.26 -20.52
CA GLY A 4 -1.05 -32.80 -19.38
C GLY A 4 -0.33 -31.82 -18.44
N LYS A 5 0.97 -32.03 -18.16
CA LYS A 5 1.75 -31.13 -17.28
C LYS A 5 1.93 -29.74 -17.89
N LYS A 6 2.06 -29.65 -19.23
CA LYS A 6 2.15 -28.38 -19.96
C LYS A 6 0.85 -27.59 -19.87
N ARG A 7 -0.30 -28.25 -20.01
CA ARG A 7 -1.63 -27.62 -19.92
C ARG A 7 -1.90 -27.06 -18.52
N VAL A 8 -1.55 -27.80 -17.47
CA VAL A 8 -1.71 -27.33 -16.08
C VAL A 8 -0.80 -26.13 -15.79
N CYS A 9 0.45 -26.15 -16.27
CA CYS A 9 1.36 -25.02 -16.12
C CYS A 9 0.86 -23.77 -16.88
N LEU A 10 0.37 -23.95 -18.11
CA LEU A 10 -0.27 -22.88 -18.89
C LEU A 10 -1.50 -22.31 -18.20
N ALA A 11 -2.37 -23.16 -17.64
CA ALA A 11 -3.54 -22.72 -16.90
C ALA A 11 -3.15 -21.93 -15.64
N GLY A 12 -2.13 -22.39 -14.89
CA GLY A 12 -1.60 -21.68 -13.73
C GLY A 12 -0.99 -20.32 -14.11
N LEU A 13 -0.23 -20.25 -15.20
CA LEU A 13 0.34 -19.00 -15.69
C LEU A 13 -0.73 -18.04 -16.22
N ALA A 14 -1.74 -18.55 -16.94
CA ALA A 14 -2.88 -17.75 -17.38
C ALA A 14 -3.67 -17.20 -16.19
N LEU A 15 -3.87 -18.00 -15.14
CA LEU A 15 -4.53 -17.56 -13.91
C LEU A 15 -3.71 -16.48 -13.20
N GLN A 16 -2.39 -16.66 -13.07
CA GLN A 16 -1.49 -15.67 -12.48
C GLN A 16 -1.55 -14.34 -13.23
N LEU A 17 -1.45 -14.37 -14.56
CA LEU A 17 -1.55 -13.17 -15.41
C LEU A 17 -2.92 -12.52 -15.30
N PHE A 18 -4.00 -13.31 -15.28
CA PHE A 18 -5.35 -12.81 -15.08
C PHE A 18 -5.49 -12.07 -13.75
N LEU A 19 -4.94 -12.63 -12.66
CA LEU A 19 -4.98 -11.99 -11.33
C LEU A 19 -4.18 -10.69 -11.29
N ILE A 20 -3.00 -10.65 -11.92
CA ILE A 20 -2.21 -9.42 -12.05
C ILE A 20 -3.01 -8.35 -12.80
N ILE A 21 -3.57 -8.70 -13.96
CA ILE A 21 -4.37 -7.77 -14.76
C ILE A 21 -5.59 -7.27 -13.98
N ALA A 22 -6.28 -8.16 -13.25
CA ALA A 22 -7.45 -7.80 -12.47
C ALA A 22 -7.11 -6.83 -11.32
N VAL A 23 -6.02 -7.08 -10.58
CA VAL A 23 -5.54 -6.18 -9.51
C VAL A 23 -5.11 -4.83 -10.09
N SER A 24 -4.25 -4.83 -11.12
CA SER A 24 -3.79 -3.58 -11.75
C SER A 24 -4.93 -2.77 -12.35
N SER A 25 -5.91 -3.44 -12.97
CA SER A 25 -7.11 -2.77 -13.52
C SER A 25 -7.94 -2.15 -12.41
N ARG A 26 -8.23 -2.90 -11.34
CA ARG A 26 -8.99 -2.40 -10.18
C ARG A 26 -8.34 -1.15 -9.60
N ASP A 27 -7.04 -1.19 -9.33
CA ASP A 27 -6.32 -0.07 -8.72
C ASP A 27 -6.27 1.14 -9.66
N THR A 28 -6.04 0.91 -10.95
CA THR A 28 -6.06 1.98 -11.97
C THR A 28 -7.44 2.66 -12.03
N PHE A 29 -8.52 1.89 -12.10
CA PHE A 29 -9.87 2.44 -12.17
C PHE A 29 -10.32 3.09 -10.87
N TRP A 30 -9.90 2.57 -9.72
CA TRP A 30 -10.11 3.21 -8.43
C TRP A 30 -9.43 4.58 -8.36
N VAL A 31 -8.17 4.69 -8.80
CA VAL A 31 -7.47 5.98 -8.89
C VAL A 31 -8.18 6.92 -9.86
N LEU A 32 -8.57 6.45 -11.04
CA LEU A 32 -9.30 7.27 -12.03
C LEU A 32 -10.68 7.72 -11.53
N SER A 33 -11.35 6.92 -10.70
CA SER A 33 -12.67 7.25 -10.15
C SER A 33 -12.59 8.24 -8.99
N GLN A 34 -11.47 8.26 -8.25
CA GLN A 34 -11.27 9.08 -7.06
C GLN A 34 -10.50 10.39 -7.32
N SER A 35 -9.60 10.41 -8.30
CA SER A 35 -8.79 11.57 -8.65
C SER A 35 -9.62 12.62 -9.42
N ARG A 36 -9.34 13.92 -9.20
CA ARG A 36 -9.63 14.97 -10.20
C ARG A 36 -8.71 14.76 -11.40
N SER A 37 -8.91 13.65 -12.12
CA SER A 37 -8.17 13.38 -13.34
C SER A 37 -8.58 14.39 -14.41
N VAL A 38 -7.74 14.54 -15.43
CA VAL A 38 -8.00 15.41 -16.61
C VAL A 38 -9.23 14.92 -17.40
N PHE A 39 -9.75 13.74 -17.09
CA PHE A 39 -10.87 13.13 -17.79
C PHE A 39 -12.22 13.75 -17.41
N PRO A 40 -13.15 13.87 -18.38
CA PRO A 40 -14.46 14.45 -18.16
C PRO A 40 -15.28 13.66 -17.12
N LYS A 41 -16.08 14.38 -16.33
CA LYS A 41 -16.92 13.81 -15.26
C LYS A 41 -17.89 12.72 -15.76
N SER A 42 -18.25 12.74 -17.04
CA SER A 42 -19.11 11.74 -17.68
C SER A 42 -18.49 10.34 -17.69
N SER A 43 -17.16 10.21 -17.71
CA SER A 43 -16.47 8.92 -17.71
C SER A 43 -16.40 8.26 -16.32
N LYS A 44 -16.77 8.98 -15.25
CA LYS A 44 -16.69 8.48 -13.87
C LYS A 44 -17.53 7.21 -13.63
N ASN A 45 -18.72 7.15 -14.23
CA ASN A 45 -19.60 5.97 -14.12
C ASN A 45 -18.99 4.74 -14.79
N LEU A 46 -18.27 4.94 -15.90
CA LEU A 46 -17.60 3.85 -16.61
C LEU A 46 -16.43 3.31 -15.77
N TRP A 47 -15.58 4.20 -15.23
CA TRP A 47 -14.47 3.81 -14.36
C TRP A 47 -14.94 3.06 -13.11
N GLN A 48 -16.01 3.54 -12.47
CA GLN A 48 -16.61 2.83 -11.34
C GLN A 48 -17.20 1.48 -11.75
N GLY A 49 -17.81 1.36 -12.93
CA GLY A 49 -18.31 0.09 -13.46
C GLY A 49 -17.17 -0.93 -13.61
N THR A 50 -16.06 -0.53 -14.23
CA THR A 50 -14.93 -1.43 -14.46
C THR A 50 -14.18 -1.77 -13.18
N GLU A 51 -14.04 -0.83 -12.23
CA GLU A 51 -13.56 -1.09 -10.87
C GLU A 51 -14.43 -2.14 -10.15
N ARG A 52 -15.76 -2.04 -10.30
CA ARG A 52 -16.70 -3.01 -9.71
C ARG A 52 -16.55 -4.39 -10.32
N ILE A 53 -16.35 -4.50 -11.62
CA ILE A 53 -16.13 -5.79 -12.29
C ILE A 53 -14.84 -6.42 -11.81
N ALA A 54 -13.74 -5.65 -11.78
CA ALA A 54 -12.45 -6.12 -11.33
C ALA A 54 -12.47 -6.57 -9.84
N SER A 55 -13.09 -5.78 -8.95
CA SER A 55 -13.25 -6.15 -7.54
C SER A 55 -14.14 -7.39 -7.33
N THR A 56 -15.11 -7.62 -8.22
CA THR A 56 -15.94 -8.83 -8.20
C THR A 56 -15.15 -10.06 -8.66
N ALA A 57 -14.36 -9.93 -9.74
CA ALA A 57 -13.47 -10.98 -10.22
C ALA A 57 -12.42 -11.40 -9.17
N LEU A 58 -11.97 -10.45 -8.34
CA LEU A 58 -11.06 -10.67 -7.21
C LEU A 58 -11.76 -11.20 -5.94
N GLY A 59 -13.05 -11.51 -5.99
CA GLY A 59 -13.80 -12.03 -4.84
C GLY A 59 -13.92 -11.06 -3.67
N GLN A 60 -13.57 -9.78 -3.83
CA GLN A 60 -13.53 -8.80 -2.74
C GLN A 60 -14.91 -8.41 -2.23
N ARG A 61 -15.95 -8.64 -3.06
CA ARG A 61 -17.36 -8.45 -2.71
C ARG A 61 -17.96 -9.61 -1.92
N LEU A 62 -17.29 -10.77 -1.86
CA LEU A 62 -17.75 -11.88 -1.03
C LEU A 62 -17.55 -11.54 0.46
N PRO A 63 -18.34 -12.11 1.38
CA PRO A 63 -18.10 -11.96 2.82
C PRO A 63 -16.69 -12.37 3.21
N ARG A 64 -16.09 -11.71 4.22
CA ARG A 64 -14.73 -12.03 4.71
C ARG A 64 -14.60 -13.48 5.24
N SER A 65 -15.70 -14.08 5.68
CA SER A 65 -15.77 -15.48 6.10
C SER A 65 -15.78 -16.48 4.94
N ASN A 66 -15.89 -16.02 3.68
CA ASN A 66 -15.97 -16.90 2.53
C ASN A 66 -14.58 -17.52 2.24
N PRO A 67 -14.47 -18.86 2.16
CA PRO A 67 -13.19 -19.54 1.96
C PRO A 67 -12.53 -19.20 0.62
N VAL A 68 -13.30 -18.99 -0.44
CA VAL A 68 -12.78 -18.59 -1.77
C VAL A 68 -12.09 -17.24 -1.68
N ARG A 69 -12.70 -16.27 -0.98
CA ARG A 69 -12.10 -14.96 -0.75
C ARG A 69 -10.81 -15.07 0.06
N GLN A 70 -10.77 -15.90 1.09
CA GLN A 70 -9.58 -16.08 1.93
C GLN A 70 -8.42 -16.72 1.16
N ILE A 71 -8.70 -17.78 0.39
CA ILE A 71 -7.70 -18.45 -0.46
C ILE A 71 -7.13 -17.46 -1.48
N LEU A 72 -8.00 -16.72 -2.16
CA LEU A 72 -7.60 -15.77 -3.18
C LEU A 72 -6.80 -14.60 -2.59
N THR A 73 -7.25 -14.04 -1.47
CA THR A 73 -6.53 -12.96 -0.76
C THR A 73 -5.16 -13.46 -0.28
N GLY A 74 -5.10 -14.65 0.31
CA GLY A 74 -3.86 -15.27 0.75
C GLY A 74 -2.89 -15.50 -0.40
N TYR A 75 -3.38 -15.99 -1.55
CA TYR A 75 -2.57 -16.16 -2.75
C TYR A 75 -2.03 -14.83 -3.29
N LEU A 76 -2.89 -13.80 -3.40
CA LEU A 76 -2.49 -12.47 -3.87
C LEU A 76 -1.42 -11.82 -2.97
N HIS A 77 -1.53 -12.03 -1.65
CA HIS A 77 -0.52 -11.59 -0.68
C HIS A 77 0.80 -12.37 -0.83
N LEU A 78 0.75 -13.70 -0.90
CA LEU A 78 1.95 -14.54 -1.00
C LEU A 78 2.68 -14.36 -2.33
N SER A 79 1.95 -14.14 -3.42
CA SER A 79 2.50 -13.88 -4.74
C SER A 79 2.99 -12.44 -4.93
N GLY A 80 2.72 -11.55 -3.96
CA GLY A 80 3.10 -10.14 -4.01
C GLY A 80 2.33 -9.31 -5.04
N ILE A 81 1.27 -9.83 -5.64
CA ILE A 81 0.47 -9.12 -6.66
C ILE A 81 -0.23 -7.89 -6.05
N GLU A 82 -0.70 -8.00 -4.81
CA GLU A 82 -1.45 -6.93 -4.12
C GLU A 82 -0.52 -5.84 -3.53
N VAL A 83 0.79 -6.11 -3.46
CA VAL A 83 1.81 -5.13 -3.04
C VAL A 83 2.19 -4.29 -4.27
N GLY A 84 1.23 -3.50 -4.74
CA GLY A 84 1.27 -2.83 -6.03
C GLY A 84 2.37 -1.78 -6.20
N TYR A 85 2.86 -1.72 -7.44
CA TYR A 85 3.70 -0.75 -8.15
C TYR A 85 3.24 0.74 -8.05
N GLY A 86 2.87 1.23 -6.86
CA GLY A 86 2.42 2.61 -6.64
C GLY A 86 3.50 3.69 -6.84
N PHE A 87 4.73 3.30 -7.19
CA PHE A 87 5.87 4.22 -7.34
C PHE A 87 5.88 5.00 -8.67
N PHE A 88 5.25 4.47 -9.73
CA PHE A 88 5.35 5.07 -11.08
C PHE A 88 4.15 5.95 -11.47
N ALA A 89 3.25 6.28 -10.55
CA ALA A 89 2.16 7.22 -10.84
C ALA A 89 2.68 8.68 -10.74
N PRO A 90 2.70 9.47 -11.82
CA PRO A 90 3.31 10.82 -11.84
C PRO A 90 2.49 11.90 -11.12
N ASN A 91 1.58 11.55 -10.21
CA ASN A 91 0.82 12.52 -9.41
C ASN A 91 0.20 11.83 -8.18
N ILE A 92 0.99 11.50 -7.15
CA ILE A 92 0.44 11.01 -5.89
C ILE A 92 -0.10 12.22 -5.13
N ALA A 93 -1.37 12.51 -5.35
CA ALA A 93 -2.01 13.74 -4.89
C ALA A 93 -2.01 13.94 -3.35
N ASN A 94 -1.68 12.93 -2.55
CA ASN A 94 -1.42 13.04 -1.12
C ASN A 94 -0.58 11.83 -0.67
N GLY A 95 0.62 12.04 -0.14
CA GLY A 95 1.46 10.97 0.43
C GLY A 95 1.48 11.03 1.96
N TYR A 96 1.80 9.93 2.65
CA TYR A 96 2.02 9.96 4.10
C TYR A 96 3.52 9.97 4.44
N LYS A 97 3.90 10.75 5.45
CA LYS A 97 5.28 10.89 5.92
C LYS A 97 5.34 10.61 7.41
N LEU A 98 6.40 9.90 7.81
CA LEU A 98 6.79 9.69 9.19
C LEU A 98 8.15 10.34 9.43
N VAL A 99 8.24 11.17 10.47
CA VAL A 99 9.49 11.80 10.92
C VAL A 99 9.64 11.53 12.41
N PHE A 100 10.86 11.25 12.86
CA PHE A 100 11.18 11.08 14.26
C PHE A 100 11.95 12.31 14.74
N GLU A 101 11.41 12.99 15.75
CA GLU A 101 12.13 14.00 16.51
C GLU A 101 12.83 13.30 17.68
N LEU A 102 14.15 13.28 17.64
CA LEU A 102 15.04 12.75 18.67
C LEU A 102 15.50 13.89 19.55
N ARG A 103 15.34 13.75 20.87
CA ARG A 103 15.87 14.70 21.85
C ARG A 103 16.97 14.03 22.65
N PHE A 104 18.09 14.70 22.85
CA PHE A 104 19.25 14.19 23.55
C PHE A 104 19.44 14.90 24.91
N PRO A 105 20.21 14.32 25.85
CA PRO A 105 20.43 14.89 27.18
C PRO A 105 21.12 16.26 27.16
N ASP A 106 21.90 16.53 26.12
CA ASP A 106 22.63 17.79 25.89
C ASP A 106 21.73 18.92 25.35
N GLY A 107 20.43 18.65 25.17
CA GLY A 107 19.46 19.60 24.61
C GLY A 107 19.42 19.61 23.08
N ARG A 108 20.22 18.78 22.40
CA ARG A 108 20.19 18.66 20.94
C ARG A 108 18.89 18.00 20.49
N VAL A 109 18.32 18.54 19.40
CA VAL A 109 17.13 18.00 18.74
C VAL A 109 17.48 17.66 17.30
N GLU A 110 17.21 16.43 16.89
CA GLU A 110 17.46 15.94 15.53
C GLU A 110 16.17 15.39 14.93
N TYR A 111 16.01 15.60 13.61
CA TYR A 111 14.87 15.08 12.85
C TYR A 111 15.37 14.03 11.87
N GLU A 112 14.95 12.78 12.06
CA GLU A 112 15.34 11.67 11.19
C GLU A 112 14.12 11.06 10.48
N LEU A 113 14.36 10.58 9.25
CA LEU A 113 13.44 9.73 8.51
C LEU A 113 13.71 8.26 8.83
N PRO A 114 12.72 7.36 8.65
CA PRO A 114 12.96 5.92 8.77
C PRO A 114 14.13 5.49 7.87
N ARG A 115 15.17 4.92 8.48
CA ARG A 115 16.30 4.38 7.73
C ARG A 115 15.89 3.06 7.06
N VAL A 116 16.31 2.89 5.81
CA VAL A 116 16.00 1.70 5.01
C VAL A 116 17.26 1.18 4.35
N SER A 117 17.40 -0.14 4.31
CA SER A 117 18.63 -0.81 3.87
C SER A 117 18.84 -0.83 2.36
N ASN A 118 17.79 -0.63 1.56
CA ASN A 118 17.85 -0.64 0.10
C ASN A 118 16.60 -0.01 -0.54
N ALA A 119 16.65 0.21 -1.85
CA ALA A 119 15.55 0.78 -2.62
C ALA A 119 14.23 -0.01 -2.51
N ALA A 120 14.27 -1.34 -2.47
CA ALA A 120 13.05 -2.14 -2.30
C ALA A 120 12.42 -1.95 -0.91
N SER A 121 13.24 -1.76 0.13
CA SER A 121 12.77 -1.43 1.48
C SER A 121 12.14 -0.04 1.55
N VAL A 122 12.64 0.94 0.79
CA VAL A 122 11.97 2.25 0.63
C VAL A 122 10.52 2.05 0.17
N LEU A 123 10.30 1.21 -0.85
CA LEU A 123 8.97 0.95 -1.40
C LEU A 123 8.03 0.31 -0.38
N ARG A 124 8.53 -0.67 0.38
CA ARG A 124 7.75 -1.33 1.43
C ARG A 124 7.36 -0.35 2.54
N VAL A 125 8.28 0.51 2.96
CA VAL A 125 8.00 1.54 3.97
C VAL A 125 6.99 2.56 3.44
N ALA A 126 7.12 3.02 2.19
CA ALA A 126 6.16 3.93 1.59
C ALA A 126 4.74 3.33 1.56
N GLY A 127 4.59 2.08 1.11
CA GLY A 127 3.31 1.38 1.13
C GLY A 127 2.74 1.17 2.54
N LEU A 128 3.61 0.88 3.52
CA LEU A 128 3.23 0.77 4.93
C LEU A 128 2.67 2.08 5.47
N LEU A 129 3.34 3.20 5.20
CA LEU A 129 2.89 4.53 5.63
C LEU A 129 1.54 4.88 5.01
N ASP A 130 1.34 4.54 3.73
CA ASP A 130 0.05 4.71 3.06
C ASP A 130 -1.07 3.89 3.72
N GLN A 131 -0.78 2.65 4.11
CA GLN A 131 -1.74 1.80 4.82
C GLN A 131 -2.07 2.34 6.23
N ILE A 132 -1.06 2.80 6.97
CA ILE A 132 -1.20 3.46 8.28
C ILE A 132 -2.05 4.72 8.16
N GLY A 133 -1.85 5.49 7.09
CA GLY A 133 -2.58 6.72 6.83
C GLY A 133 -4.05 6.53 6.45
N ARG A 134 -4.34 5.47 5.70
CA ARG A 134 -5.70 5.18 5.19
C ARG A 134 -6.57 4.37 6.16
N THR A 135 -6.01 3.81 7.22
CA THR A 135 -6.79 3.03 8.20
C THR A 135 -7.72 3.94 9.03
N HIS A 136 -8.95 3.48 9.26
CA HIS A 136 -9.91 4.15 10.14
C HIS A 136 -9.70 3.84 11.63
N SER A 137 -8.85 2.86 11.96
CA SER A 137 -8.57 2.47 13.35
C SER A 137 -7.39 3.25 13.90
N GLU A 138 -7.66 4.18 14.82
CA GLU A 138 -6.62 4.95 15.52
C GLU A 138 -5.70 4.04 16.34
N ALA A 139 -6.27 3.06 17.06
CA ALA A 139 -5.49 2.12 17.87
C ALA A 139 -4.50 1.33 17.01
N PHE A 140 -4.93 0.85 15.84
CA PHE A 140 -4.04 0.18 14.91
C PHE A 140 -2.95 1.12 14.40
N ARG A 141 -3.31 2.36 14.03
CA ARG A 141 -2.35 3.36 13.57
C ARG A 141 -1.27 3.63 14.61
N GLN A 142 -1.65 3.85 15.87
CA GLN A 142 -0.72 4.11 16.96
C GLN A 142 0.20 2.93 17.24
N THR A 143 -0.33 1.70 17.25
CA THR A 143 0.49 0.49 17.42
C THR A 143 1.53 0.37 16.31
N MET A 144 1.15 0.58 15.05
CA MET A 144 2.09 0.53 13.92
C MET A 144 3.17 1.61 14.02
N VAL A 145 2.81 2.84 14.36
CA VAL A 145 3.77 3.95 14.54
C VAL A 145 4.71 3.68 15.72
N ARG A 146 4.20 3.12 16.83
CA ARG A 146 5.01 2.76 18.00
C ARG A 146 6.03 1.67 17.66
N MET A 147 5.64 0.63 16.93
CA MET A 147 6.59 -0.40 16.48
C MET A 147 7.73 0.18 15.62
N LEU A 148 7.44 1.17 14.78
CA LEU A 148 8.47 1.86 14.00
C LEU A 148 9.35 2.76 14.89
N ALA A 149 8.77 3.45 15.86
CA ALA A 149 9.49 4.24 16.84
C ALA A 149 10.43 3.40 17.72
N ASP A 150 9.99 2.20 18.11
CA ASP A 150 10.81 1.25 18.88
C ASP A 150 12.06 0.81 18.09
N SER A 151 11.98 0.73 16.77
CA SER A 151 13.16 0.51 15.92
C SER A 151 14.15 1.67 16.02
N MET A 152 13.67 2.91 15.94
CA MET A 152 14.51 4.11 16.07
C MET A 152 15.13 4.23 17.47
N TRP A 153 14.36 3.87 18.51
CA TRP A 153 14.84 3.87 19.89
C TRP A 153 16.05 2.94 20.08
N ARG A 154 16.03 1.77 19.44
CA ARG A 154 17.16 0.82 19.48
C ARG A 154 18.40 1.35 18.78
N GLU A 155 18.24 2.14 17.71
CA GLU A 155 19.36 2.76 17.00
C GLU A 155 19.94 3.96 17.75
N HIS A 156 19.11 4.69 18.49
CA HIS A 156 19.48 5.90 19.23
C HIS A 156 19.29 5.74 20.74
N ALA A 157 20.00 4.78 21.34
CA ALA A 157 19.86 4.44 22.77
C ALA A 157 20.22 5.59 23.72
N ASN A 158 20.92 6.62 23.23
CA ASN A 158 21.29 7.83 23.96
C ASN A 158 20.25 8.96 23.85
N ALA A 159 19.18 8.80 23.07
CA ALA A 159 18.07 9.75 23.04
C ALA A 159 17.26 9.67 24.34
N THR A 160 16.88 10.81 24.90
CA THR A 160 16.01 10.89 26.09
C THR A 160 14.54 10.80 25.71
N THR A 161 14.18 11.24 24.51
CA THR A 161 12.80 11.20 24.01
C THR A 161 12.80 11.03 22.51
N ILE A 162 11.88 10.19 22.02
CA ILE A 162 11.58 10.04 20.60
C ILE A 162 10.11 10.38 20.39
N ARG A 163 9.85 11.37 19.55
CA ARG A 163 8.50 11.73 19.13
C ARG A 163 8.32 11.36 17.67
N ALA A 164 7.41 10.43 17.41
CA ALA A 164 6.99 10.06 16.07
C ALA A 164 5.93 11.05 15.56
N ILE A 165 6.21 11.72 14.44
CA ILE A 165 5.35 12.69 13.78
C ILE A 165 4.88 12.05 12.47
N PHE A 166 3.63 11.58 12.46
CA PHE A 166 3.00 10.99 11.28
C PHE A 166 1.99 11.97 10.69
N GLY A 167 2.10 12.28 9.40
CA GLY A 167 1.23 13.25 8.73
C GLY A 167 1.06 12.97 7.24
N SER A 168 0.12 13.69 6.62
CA SER A 168 -0.05 13.69 5.17
C SER A 168 0.66 14.89 4.54
N VAL A 169 1.22 14.68 3.36
CA VAL A 169 1.78 15.70 2.50
C VAL A 169 0.73 16.03 1.46
N MET A 170 0.15 17.22 1.55
CA MET A 170 -0.73 17.76 0.52
C MET A 170 0.07 18.60 -0.45
N LEU A 171 -0.20 18.46 -1.75
CA LEU A 171 0.33 19.38 -2.74
C LEU A 171 -0.26 20.78 -2.50
N PRO A 172 0.52 21.86 -2.66
CA PRO A 172 -0.01 23.22 -2.60
C PRO A 172 -1.18 23.38 -3.57
N SER A 173 -2.30 23.95 -3.11
CA SER A 173 -3.36 24.40 -4.01
C SER A 173 -2.97 25.76 -4.58
N ALA A 174 -2.88 25.87 -5.90
CA ALA A 174 -2.80 27.15 -6.61
C ALA A 174 -4.10 27.96 -6.46
#